data_AF-A0A1E9A0X4-F1
#
_entry.id   AF-A0A1E9A0X4-F1
#
_cell.length_a   1.000
_cell.length_b   1.000
_cell.length_c   1.000
_cell.angle_alpha   90.00
_cell.angle_beta   90.00
_cell.angle_gamma   90.00
#
_symmetry.space_group_name_H-M   'P 1'
#
loop_
_entity.id
_entity.type
_entity.pdbx_description
1 polymer ?
#
loop_
_entity_poly.entity_id
_entity_poly.type
_entity_poly.pdbx_seq_one_letter_code
_entity_poly.pdbx_strand_id
1 'polypeptide(L)'
;MNEQFTIRDKLATLSLIGLGVFVDIRGFYWFISPERVIEESAFYQALNDVMPIWIWGLLLLIFGTCLVFSSLFFGKRSVNNISNYFMLIGGLGSSIIHFLMSSAAVYNAINWITPAQLIAITAWLGFVGFLGGLGIYGRK
;
A
#
# COMPACT_ATOMS: atom_id res chain seq x y z
N MET A 1 16.29 -1.11 -24.10
CA MET A 1 14.90 -0.82 -23.67
C MET A 1 14.05 -1.89 -24.32
N ASN A 2 13.32 -2.73 -23.59
CA ASN A 2 12.57 -3.85 -24.20
C ASN A 2 11.60 -3.29 -25.24
N GLU A 3 11.71 -3.72 -26.50
CA GLU A 3 11.05 -3.09 -27.65
C GLU A 3 9.53 -3.29 -27.72
N GLN A 4 8.92 -4.04 -26.79
CA GLN A 4 7.46 -4.09 -26.65
C GLN A 4 7.05 -3.97 -25.19
N PHE A 5 6.69 -2.76 -24.77
CA PHE A 5 5.93 -2.54 -23.53
C PHE A 5 4.49 -3.04 -23.76
N THR A 6 4.23 -4.27 -23.34
CA THR A 6 3.00 -4.98 -23.66
C THR A 6 1.81 -4.37 -22.92
N ILE A 7 0.58 -4.73 -23.33
CA ILE A 7 -0.63 -4.32 -22.60
C ILE A 7 -0.59 -4.80 -21.13
N ARG A 8 -0.02 -5.98 -20.88
CA ARG A 8 0.14 -6.53 -19.52
C ARG A 8 1.06 -5.65 -18.67
N ASP A 9 2.16 -5.17 -19.24
CA ASP A 9 3.10 -4.28 -18.55
C ASP A 9 2.48 -2.90 -18.27
N LYS A 10 1.68 -2.38 -19.22
CA LYS A 10 0.89 -1.15 -19.04
C LYS A 10 -0.10 -1.29 -17.89
N LEU A 11 -0.85 -2.39 -17.85
CA LEU A 11 -1.83 -2.66 -16.79
C LEU A 11 -1.15 -2.84 -15.43
N ALA A 12 -0.01 -3.55 -15.38
CA ALA A 12 0.75 -3.71 -14.14
C ALA A 12 1.29 -2.37 -13.62
N THR A 13 1.85 -1.55 -14.52
CA THR A 13 2.35 -0.22 -14.18
C THR A 13 1.23 0.70 -13.68
N LEU A 14 0.10 0.72 -14.39
CA LEU A 14 -1.08 1.48 -13.98
C LEU A 14 -1.61 1.00 -12.61
N SER A 15 -1.66 -0.31 -12.38
CA SER A 15 -2.10 -0.90 -11.12
C SER A 15 -1.17 -0.49 -9.97
N LEU A 16 0.15 -0.52 -10.17
CA LEU A 16 1.13 -0.11 -9.16
C LEU A 16 1.03 1.38 -8.82
N ILE A 17 0.88 2.24 -9.83
CA ILE A 17 0.65 3.68 -9.62
C ILE A 17 -0.67 3.90 -8.88
N GLY A 18 -1.75 3.28 -9.35
CA GLY A 18 -3.08 3.44 -8.75
C GLY A 18 -3.12 3.00 -7.30
N LEU A 19 -2.53 1.85 -6.97
CA LEU A 19 -2.41 1.36 -5.59
C LEU A 19 -1.51 2.28 -4.75
N GLY A 20 -0.36 2.71 -5.27
CA GLY A 20 0.53 3.62 -4.56
C GLY A 20 -0.16 4.94 -4.21
N VAL A 21 -0.78 5.59 -5.20
CA VAL A 21 -1.53 6.84 -5.00
C VAL A 21 -2.72 6.64 -4.06
N PHE A 22 -3.44 5.53 -4.17
CA PHE A 22 -4.55 5.23 -3.26
C PHE A 22 -4.10 5.15 -1.80
N VAL A 23 -2.96 4.49 -1.56
CA VAL A 23 -2.33 4.41 -0.23
C VAL A 23 -1.83 5.80 0.22
N ASP A 24 -1.18 6.53 -0.68
CA ASP A 24 -0.59 7.85 -0.38
C ASP A 24 -1.65 8.91 -0.07
N ILE A 25 -2.81 8.92 -0.75
CA ILE A 25 -3.90 9.87 -0.45
C ILE A 25 -4.33 9.75 1.01
N ARG A 26 -4.50 8.51 1.50
CA ARG A 26 -4.83 8.25 2.89
C ARG A 26 -3.68 8.65 3.82
N GLY A 27 -2.45 8.26 3.48
CA GLY A 27 -1.27 8.59 4.27
C GLY A 27 -1.08 10.10 4.41
N PHE A 28 -1.25 10.83 3.32
CA PHE A 28 -1.20 12.28 3.26
C PHE A 28 -2.26 12.91 4.16
N TYR A 29 -3.51 12.47 4.06
CA TYR A 29 -4.60 12.99 4.88
C TYR A 29 -4.31 12.87 6.38
N TRP A 30 -3.87 11.69 6.82
CA TRP A 30 -3.51 11.43 8.22
C TRP A 30 -2.30 12.22 8.69
N PHE A 31 -1.35 12.50 7.78
CA PHE A 31 -0.16 13.27 8.10
C PHE A 31 -0.44 14.77 8.24
N ILE A 32 -1.27 15.36 7.38
CA ILE A 32 -1.51 16.82 7.35
C ILE A 32 -2.59 17.30 8.30
N SER A 33 -3.52 16.43 8.70
CA SER A 33 -4.69 16.81 9.49
C SER A 33 -4.99 15.82 10.61
N PRO A 34 -4.00 15.48 11.47
CA PRO A 34 -4.15 14.43 12.47
C PRO A 34 -5.29 14.72 13.47
N GLU A 35 -5.41 15.96 13.94
CA GLU A 35 -6.45 16.37 14.89
C GLU A 35 -7.86 16.13 14.34
N ARG A 36 -8.09 16.53 13.07
CA ARG A 36 -9.39 16.33 12.41
C ARG A 36 -9.70 14.85 12.23
N VAL A 37 -8.71 14.04 11.86
CA VAL A 37 -8.89 12.60 11.62
C VAL A 37 -9.31 11.88 12.89
N ILE A 38 -8.70 12.21 14.04
CA ILE A 38 -9.00 11.57 15.32
C ILE A 38 -10.46 11.84 15.76
N GLU A 39 -11.02 13.00 15.39
CA GLU A 39 -12.39 13.38 15.75
C GLU A 39 -13.45 12.73 14.84
N GLU A 40 -13.09 12.18 13.68
CA GLU A 40 -14.06 11.63 12.72
C GLU A 40 -14.74 10.35 13.20
N SER A 41 -14.05 9.49 13.96
CA SER A 41 -14.63 8.24 14.45
C SER A 41 -13.83 7.58 15.58
N ALA A 42 -14.52 6.73 16.36
CA ALA A 42 -13.88 5.88 17.38
C ALA A 42 -12.79 4.96 16.79
N PHE A 43 -12.89 4.61 15.51
CA PHE A 43 -11.87 3.86 14.80
C PHE A 43 -10.53 4.62 14.73
N TYR A 44 -10.55 5.92 14.40
CA TYR A 44 -9.33 6.72 14.33
C TYR A 44 -8.75 7.02 15.72
N GLN A 45 -9.60 7.17 16.73
CA GLN A 45 -9.15 7.26 18.13
C GLN A 45 -8.42 6.00 18.56
N ALA A 46 -9.01 4.82 18.31
CA ALA A 46 -8.38 3.55 18.63
C ALA A 46 -7.03 3.35 17.91
N LEU A 47 -6.89 3.79 16.66
CA LEU A 47 -5.60 3.77 15.96
C LEU A 47 -4.59 4.73 16.59
N ASN A 48 -5.03 5.93 16.98
CA ASN A 48 -4.20 6.94 17.60
C ASN A 48 -3.68 6.53 18.98
N ASP A 49 -4.48 5.79 19.75
CA ASP A 49 -4.09 5.24 21.05
C ASP A 49 -2.96 4.21 20.95
N VAL A 50 -2.89 3.46 19.84
CA VAL A 50 -1.79 2.52 19.57
C VAL A 50 -0.53 3.27 19.15
N MET A 51 -0.68 4.21 18.21
CA MET A 51 0.40 5.03 17.70
C MET A 51 -0.20 6.30 17.07
N PRO A 52 0.40 7.48 17.25
CA PRO A 52 -0.14 8.72 16.71
C PRO A 52 -0.51 8.62 15.23
N ILE A 53 -1.72 9.11 14.87
CA ILE A 53 -2.29 8.92 13.52
C ILE A 53 -1.37 9.42 12.39
N TRP A 54 -0.59 10.47 12.66
CA TRP A 54 0.37 11.02 11.70
C TRP A 54 1.52 10.05 11.37
N ILE A 55 1.94 9.20 12.31
CA ILE A 55 2.99 8.19 12.07
C ILE A 55 2.46 7.10 11.16
N TRP A 56 1.22 6.66 11.38
CA TRP A 56 0.55 5.76 10.44
C TRP A 56 0.49 6.39 9.04
N GLY A 57 0.16 7.68 8.98
CA GLY A 57 0.15 8.45 7.74
C GLY A 57 1.51 8.46 7.03
N LEU A 58 2.58 8.73 7.78
CA LEU A 58 3.96 8.70 7.27
C LEU A 58 4.36 7.33 6.74
N LEU A 59 4.02 6.25 7.45
CA LEU A 59 4.31 4.88 6.99
C LEU A 59 3.57 4.55 5.69
N LEU A 60 2.28 4.93 5.60
CA LEU A 60 1.50 4.76 4.38
C LEU A 60 2.15 5.54 3.22
N LEU A 61 2.58 6.78 3.44
CA LEU A 61 3.29 7.58 2.42
C LEU A 61 4.58 6.91 1.94
N ILE A 62 5.38 6.36 2.86
CA ILE A 62 6.62 5.66 2.51
C ILE A 62 6.32 4.44 1.65
N PHE A 63 5.35 3.62 2.05
CA PHE A 63 5.02 2.38 1.34
C PHE A 63 4.27 2.62 0.02
N GLY A 64 3.36 3.58 -0.03
CA GLY A 64 2.67 3.99 -1.25
C GLY A 64 3.64 4.60 -2.27
N THR A 65 4.54 5.47 -1.84
CA THR A 65 5.63 6.00 -2.71
C THR A 65 6.52 4.88 -3.24
N CYS A 66 6.82 3.85 -2.42
CA CYS A 66 7.55 2.67 -2.89
C CYS A 66 6.80 1.97 -4.04
N LEU A 67 5.47 1.82 -3.97
CA LEU A 67 4.67 1.25 -5.06
C LEU A 67 4.70 2.12 -6.33
N VAL A 68 4.67 3.45 -6.18
CA VAL A 68 4.84 4.37 -7.31
C VAL A 68 6.21 4.20 -7.95
N PHE A 69 7.29 4.15 -7.17
CA PHE A 69 8.64 3.92 -7.70
C PHE A 69 8.79 2.55 -8.35
N SER A 70 8.15 1.51 -7.81
CA SER A 70 8.11 0.20 -8.45
C SER A 70 7.62 0.29 -9.90
N SER A 71 6.60 1.09 -10.16
CA SER A 71 6.03 1.29 -11.51
C SER A 71 7.02 1.93 -12.48
N LEU A 72 7.80 2.92 -12.03
CA LEU A 72 8.79 3.63 -12.85
C LEU A 72 9.92 2.69 -13.32
N PHE A 73 10.25 1.69 -12.49
CA PHE A 73 11.29 0.72 -12.81
C PHE A 73 10.74 -0.58 -13.41
N PHE A 74 9.43 -0.70 -13.60
CA PHE A 74 8.78 -1.94 -14.07
C PHE A 74 9.26 -2.37 -15.46
N GLY A 75 9.38 -1.42 -16.40
CA GLY A 75 9.90 -1.70 -17.75
C GLY A 75 11.38 -2.12 -17.79
N LYS A 76 12.13 -1.90 -16.70
CA LYS A 76 13.53 -2.34 -16.55
C LYS A 76 13.63 -3.63 -15.74
N ARG A 77 12.50 -4.29 -15.44
CA ARG A 77 12.49 -5.53 -14.64
C ARG A 77 13.46 -6.53 -15.25
N SER A 78 13.47 -6.77 -16.58
CA SER A 78 14.38 -7.75 -17.21
C SER A 78 15.87 -7.56 -16.92
N VAL A 79 16.30 -6.36 -16.54
CA VAL A 79 17.72 -6.02 -16.30
C VAL A 79 18.02 -5.80 -14.80
N ASN A 80 17.01 -5.49 -13.99
CA ASN A 80 17.20 -5.07 -12.60
C ASN A 80 16.04 -5.51 -11.67
N ASN A 81 16.36 -5.83 -10.42
CA ASN A 81 15.42 -6.17 -9.35
C ASN A 81 14.84 -4.99 -8.56
N ILE A 82 15.23 -3.73 -8.85
CA ILE A 82 14.73 -2.55 -8.12
C ILE A 82 13.20 -2.51 -8.04
N SER A 83 12.50 -2.74 -9.17
CA SER A 83 11.04 -2.80 -9.18
C SER A 83 10.51 -3.89 -8.23
N ASN A 84 11.12 -5.09 -8.23
CA ASN A 84 10.71 -6.18 -7.34
C ASN A 84 10.91 -5.86 -5.85
N TYR A 85 12.01 -5.19 -5.49
CA TYR A 85 12.24 -4.76 -4.10
C TYR A 85 11.22 -3.72 -3.66
N PHE A 86 10.91 -2.75 -4.51
CA PHE A 86 9.89 -1.75 -4.22
C PHE A 86 8.47 -2.36 -4.16
N MET A 87 8.14 -3.34 -5.02
CA MET A 87 6.90 -4.12 -4.90
C MET A 87 6.83 -4.84 -3.55
N LEU A 88 7.93 -5.50 -3.15
CA LEU A 88 7.98 -6.26 -1.91
C LEU A 88 7.79 -5.35 -0.71
N ILE A 89 8.59 -4.29 -0.58
CA ILE A 89 8.56 -3.37 0.56
C ILE A 89 7.24 -2.60 0.59
N GLY A 90 6.85 -1.98 -0.53
CA GLY A 90 5.64 -1.17 -0.61
C GLY A 90 4.36 -2.01 -0.48
N GLY A 91 4.30 -3.17 -1.13
CA GLY A 91 3.15 -4.07 -1.08
C GLY A 91 2.97 -4.72 0.28
N LEU A 92 4.03 -5.35 0.82
CA LEU A 92 3.95 -6.02 2.11
C LEU A 92 3.75 -5.02 3.26
N GLY A 93 4.48 -3.90 3.25
CA GLY A 93 4.34 -2.85 4.26
C GLY A 93 2.93 -2.26 4.28
N SER A 94 2.39 -1.90 3.11
CA SER A 94 1.02 -1.40 3.01
C SER A 94 -0.01 -2.46 3.41
N SER A 95 0.21 -3.73 3.05
CA SER A 95 -0.67 -4.85 3.42
C SER A 95 -0.77 -5.02 4.93
N ILE A 96 0.37 -5.02 5.64
CA ILE A 96 0.40 -5.13 7.10
C ILE A 96 -0.39 -3.99 7.74
N ILE A 97 -0.19 -2.75 7.31
CA ILE A 97 -0.93 -1.61 7.87
C ILE A 97 -2.44 -1.77 7.62
N HIS A 98 -2.85 -2.09 6.40
CA HIS A 98 -4.28 -2.25 6.08
C HIS A 98 -4.91 -3.43 6.82
N PHE A 99 -4.15 -4.48 7.13
CA PHE A 99 -4.59 -5.59 7.95
C PHE A 99 -4.87 -5.14 9.40
N LEU A 100 -3.93 -4.40 10.00
CA LEU A 100 -4.09 -3.84 11.35
C LEU A 100 -5.28 -2.87 11.40
N MET A 101 -5.44 -2.02 10.39
CA MET A 101 -6.61 -1.17 10.25
C MET A 101 -7.90 -1.98 10.17
N SER A 102 -7.93 -3.07 9.39
CA SER A 102 -9.14 -3.90 9.33
C SER A 102 -9.46 -4.51 10.69
N SER A 103 -8.45 -5.03 11.40
CA SER A 103 -8.62 -5.57 12.74
C SER A 103 -9.21 -4.55 13.70
N ALA A 104 -8.71 -3.32 13.71
CA ALA A 104 -9.27 -2.24 14.51
C ALA A 104 -10.69 -1.83 14.05
N ALA A 105 -10.95 -1.85 12.74
CA ALA A 105 -12.25 -1.52 12.15
C ALA A 105 -13.33 -2.57 12.47
N VAL A 106 -12.99 -3.85 12.65
CA VAL A 106 -13.97 -4.89 13.03
C VAL A 106 -14.68 -4.54 14.35
N TYR A 107 -13.98 -3.89 15.29
CA TYR A 107 -14.54 -3.55 16.59
C TYR A 107 -15.05 -2.10 16.67
N ASN A 108 -14.45 -1.17 15.92
CA ASN A 108 -14.67 0.26 16.10
C ASN A 108 -15.31 0.97 14.90
N ALA A 109 -15.54 0.28 13.78
CA ALA A 109 -16.17 0.89 12.61
C ALA A 109 -17.70 0.94 12.75
N ILE A 110 -18.29 1.96 12.14
CA ILE A 110 -19.75 2.19 12.12
C ILE A 110 -20.47 1.09 11.32
N ASN A 111 -19.81 0.46 10.35
CA ASN A 111 -20.38 -0.57 9.50
C ASN A 111 -19.38 -1.68 9.18
N TRP A 112 -19.92 -2.85 8.77
CA TRP A 112 -19.12 -4.02 8.41
C TRP A 112 -18.42 -3.90 7.04
N ILE A 113 -18.82 -2.92 6.21
CA ILE A 113 -18.23 -2.72 4.87
C ILE A 113 -16.80 -2.20 5.00
N THR A 114 -16.53 -1.30 5.95
CA THR A 114 -15.18 -0.75 6.19
C THR A 114 -14.13 -1.84 6.44
N PRO A 115 -14.26 -2.74 7.44
CA PRO A 115 -13.28 -3.79 7.66
C PRO A 115 -13.17 -4.75 6.47
N ALA A 116 -14.27 -5.07 5.78
CA ALA A 116 -14.26 -5.92 4.59
C ALA A 116 -13.45 -5.31 3.43
N GLN A 117 -13.64 -4.01 3.17
CA GLN A 117 -12.86 -3.27 2.17
C GLN A 117 -11.37 -3.23 2.53
N LEU A 118 -11.04 -3.03 3.81
CA LEU A 118 -9.65 -3.03 4.28
C LEU A 118 -8.99 -4.41 4.12
N ILE A 119 -9.70 -5.51 4.35
CA ILE A 119 -9.20 -6.88 4.08
C ILE A 119 -8.99 -7.09 2.57
N ALA A 120 -9.91 -6.65 1.73
CA ALA A 120 -9.76 -6.78 0.28
C ALA A 120 -8.50 -6.03 -0.22
N ILE A 121 -8.29 -4.81 0.26
CA ILE A 121 -7.09 -4.01 -0.05
C ILE A 121 -5.83 -4.67 0.51
N THR A 122 -5.89 -5.22 1.74
CA THR A 122 -4.80 -5.98 2.35
C THR A 122 -4.35 -7.14 1.46
N ALA A 123 -5.30 -7.93 0.95
CA ALA A 123 -5.01 -9.07 0.09
C ALA A 123 -4.37 -8.64 -1.23
N TRP A 124 -4.87 -7.56 -1.84
CA TRP A 124 -4.32 -7.04 -3.09
C TRP A 124 -2.87 -6.54 -2.91
N LEU A 125 -2.63 -5.71 -1.90
CA LEU A 125 -1.28 -5.20 -1.59
C LEU A 125 -0.32 -6.34 -1.19
N GLY A 126 -0.82 -7.32 -0.43
CA GLY A 126 -0.06 -8.50 -0.05
C GLY A 126 0.33 -9.34 -1.27
N PHE A 127 -0.57 -9.50 -2.24
CA PHE A 127 -0.28 -10.17 -3.51
C PHE A 127 0.78 -9.41 -4.32
N VAL A 128 0.73 -8.08 -4.36
CA VAL A 128 1.78 -7.26 -4.99
C VAL A 128 3.14 -7.49 -4.31
N GLY A 129 3.17 -7.49 -2.98
CA GLY A 129 4.37 -7.78 -2.20
C GLY A 129 4.93 -9.17 -2.50
N PHE A 130 4.06 -10.18 -2.54
CA PHE A 130 4.39 -11.56 -2.89
C PHE A 130 4.98 -11.69 -4.30
N LEU A 131 4.37 -11.04 -5.31
CA LEU A 131 4.91 -11.01 -6.67
C LEU A 131 6.29 -10.33 -6.75
N GLY A 132 6.52 -9.31 -5.94
CA GLY A 132 7.84 -8.70 -5.76
C GLY A 132 8.86 -9.72 -5.24
N GLY A 133 8.53 -10.41 -4.14
CA GLY A 133 9.36 -11.46 -3.54
C GLY A 133 9.68 -12.60 -4.49
N LEU A 134 8.68 -13.13 -5.19
CA LEU A 134 8.86 -14.18 -6.21
C LEU A 134 9.80 -13.71 -7.33
N GLY A 135 9.66 -12.46 -7.77
CA GLY A 135 10.53 -11.89 -8.80
C GLY A 135 12.00 -11.76 -8.38
N ILE A 136 12.27 -11.61 -7.07
CA ILE A 136 13.64 -11.61 -6.52
C ILE A 136 14.17 -13.03 -6.44
N TYR A 137 13.36 -13.96 -5.91
CA TYR A 137 13.77 -15.35 -5.70
C TYR A 137 14.03 -16.09 -7.03
N GLY A 138 13.15 -15.94 -8.02
CA GLY A 138 13.28 -16.62 -9.32
C GLY A 138 14.43 -16.15 -10.21
N ARG A 139 15.30 -15.26 -9.71
CA ARG A 139 16.56 -14.86 -10.38
C ARG A 139 17.81 -15.38 -9.68
N LYS A 140 17.67 -16.03 -8.54
CA LYS A 140 18.73 -16.84 -7.93
C LYS A 140 18.70 -18.22 -8.56
#